data_AF-A0A534X389-F1
#
_entry.id   AF-A0A534X389-F1
#
_cell.length_a   1.000
_cell.length_b   1.000
_cell.length_c   1.000
_cell.angle_alpha   90.00
_cell.angle_beta   90.00
_cell.angle_gamma   90.00
#
_symmetry.space_group_name_H-M   'P 1'
#
loop_
_entity.id
_entity.type
_entity.pdbx_description
1 polymer ?
#
loop_
_entity_poly.entity_id
_entity_poly.type
_entity_poly.pdbx_seq_one_letter_code
_entity_poly.pdbx_strand_id
1 'polypeptide(L)'
;PAIDVVEREGRFVVRADVPGLSPDDIRLEIRDGTLVLEGERRQEIEVEGKEGVYRSERMYGRFSRVIPLPEAADLDKAAARFENGVL
;
A
#
# COMPACT_ATOMS: atom_id res chain seq x y z
N PRO A 1 5.14 1.80 2.12
CA PRO A 1 4.07 2.84 2.04
C PRO A 1 3.72 3.36 3.45
N ALA A 2 3.27 4.60 3.56
CA ALA A 2 2.64 5.10 4.80
C ALA A 2 1.29 4.39 4.98
N ILE A 3 0.92 4.10 6.24
CA ILE A 3 -0.29 3.35 6.58
C ILE A 3 -0.95 4.02 7.77
N ASP A 4 -2.26 4.22 7.67
CA ASP A 4 -3.13 4.50 8.81
C ASP A 4 -4.03 3.31 9.07
N VAL A 5 -4.26 3.00 10.34
CA VAL A 5 -5.26 2.01 10.77
C VAL A 5 -6.19 2.70 11.74
N VAL A 6 -7.47 2.75 11.40
CA VAL A 6 -8.50 3.43 12.21
C VAL A 6 -9.68 2.51 12.48
N GLU A 7 -10.17 2.55 13.71
CA GLU A 7 -11.43 1.95 14.07
C GLU A 7 -12.51 3.03 14.07
N ARG A 8 -13.61 2.81 13.34
CA ARG A 8 -14.73 3.75 13.26
C ARG A 8 -16.05 3.00 13.12
N GLU A 9 -17.00 3.28 13.99
CA GLU A 9 -18.37 2.74 13.92
C GLU A 9 -18.39 1.19 13.84
N GLY A 10 -17.49 0.53 14.59
CA GLY A 10 -17.35 -0.93 14.57
C GLY A 10 -16.70 -1.50 13.31
N ARG A 11 -16.08 -0.66 12.47
CA ARG A 11 -15.31 -1.08 11.29
C ARG A 11 -13.83 -0.76 11.47
N PHE A 12 -12.99 -1.68 11.03
CA PHE A 12 -11.56 -1.46 10.89
C PHE A 12 -11.27 -0.99 9.47
N VAL A 13 -10.59 0.14 9.33
CA VAL A 13 -10.21 0.72 8.04
C VAL A 13 -8.71 0.88 8.02
N VAL A 14 -8.08 0.24 7.04
CA VAL A 14 -6.66 0.42 6.73
C VAL A 14 -6.60 1.35 5.51
N ARG A 15 -5.73 2.36 5.57
CA ARG A 15 -5.41 3.23 4.42
C ARG A 15 -3.94 3.14 4.10
N ALA A 16 -3.61 3.04 2.82
CA ALA A 16 -2.23 2.98 2.37
C ALA A 16 -1.93 4.00 1.27
N ASP A 17 -0.87 4.79 1.46
CA ASP A 17 -0.38 5.68 0.41
C ASP A 17 0.53 4.89 -0.54
N VAL A 18 -0.01 4.62 -1.73
CA VAL A 18 0.61 3.87 -2.82
C VAL A 18 0.52 4.64 -4.16
N PRO A 19 0.96 5.91 -4.22
CA PRO A 19 0.79 6.73 -5.42
C PRO A 19 1.71 6.28 -6.56
N GLY A 20 1.16 6.34 -7.78
CA GLY A 20 1.86 5.91 -8.99
C GLY A 20 1.86 4.39 -9.20
N LEU A 21 1.00 3.66 -8.49
CA LEU A 21 0.72 2.26 -8.74
C LEU A 21 -0.70 2.12 -9.31
N SER A 22 -0.91 1.08 -10.10
CA SER A 22 -2.25 0.58 -10.41
C SER A 22 -2.67 -0.48 -9.37
N PRO A 23 -3.98 -0.80 -9.28
CA PRO A 23 -4.44 -1.90 -8.43
C PRO A 23 -3.74 -3.24 -8.73
N ASP A 24 -3.38 -3.50 -10.00
CA ASP A 24 -2.72 -4.73 -10.42
C ASP A 24 -1.26 -4.82 -9.94
N ASP A 25 -0.65 -3.69 -9.56
CA ASP A 25 0.69 -3.64 -8.97
C ASP A 25 0.69 -3.94 -7.47
N ILE A 26 -0.49 -4.12 -6.87
CA ILE A 26 -0.68 -4.29 -5.43
C ILE A 26 -1.29 -5.65 -5.15
N ARG A 27 -0.61 -6.44 -4.31
CA ARG A 27 -1.14 -7.69 -3.78
C ARG A 27 -1.67 -7.46 -2.37
N LEU A 28 -2.93 -7.85 -2.17
CA LEU A 28 -3.56 -7.94 -0.85
C LEU A 28 -3.84 -9.40 -0.52
N GLU A 29 -3.45 -9.82 0.67
CA GLU A 29 -3.70 -11.17 1.17
C GLU A 29 -4.04 -11.08 2.65
N ILE A 30 -5.07 -11.82 3.08
CA ILE A 30 -5.33 -12.02 4.50
C ILE A 30 -4.93 -13.45 4.85
N ARG A 31 -3.95 -13.60 5.72
CA ARG A 31 -3.49 -14.90 6.23
C ARG A 31 -3.15 -14.80 7.70
N ASP A 32 -3.48 -15.85 8.45
CA ASP A 32 -3.15 -15.99 9.87
C ASP A 32 -3.54 -14.76 10.72
N GLY A 33 -4.72 -14.19 10.46
CA GLY A 33 -5.21 -13.00 11.17
C GLY A 33 -4.48 -11.70 10.83
N THR A 34 -3.71 -11.65 9.74
CA THR A 34 -2.98 -10.46 9.29
C THR A 34 -3.34 -10.08 7.87
N LEU A 35 -3.51 -8.78 7.63
CA LEU A 35 -3.53 -8.21 6.28
C LEU A 35 -2.10 -7.97 5.82
N VAL A 36 -1.73 -8.59 4.71
CA VAL A 36 -0.46 -8.42 4.02
C VAL A 36 -0.70 -7.60 2.76
N LEU A 37 -0.03 -6.44 2.70
CA LEU A 37 -0.06 -5.51 1.57
C LEU A 37 1.34 -5.45 0.96
N GLU A 38 1.44 -5.85 -0.31
CA GLU A 38 2.71 -5.95 -1.03
C GLU A 38 2.63 -5.28 -2.40
N GLY A 39 3.75 -4.81 -2.91
CA GLY A 39 3.86 -4.23 -4.24
C GLY A 39 5.26 -3.69 -4.52
N GLU A 40 5.46 -3.12 -5.69
CA GLU A 40 6.74 -2.56 -6.12
C GLU A 40 6.54 -1.21 -6.80
N ARG A 41 7.16 -0.16 -6.26
CA ARG A 41 7.14 1.17 -6.88
C ARG A 41 8.39 1.36 -7.71
N ARG A 42 8.25 1.41 -9.03
CA ARG A 42 9.38 1.63 -9.94
C ARG A 42 9.78 3.10 -9.98
N GLN A 43 11.07 3.35 -10.17
CA GLN A 43 11.57 4.68 -10.46
C GLN A 43 11.36 4.96 -11.95
N GLU A 44 10.54 5.97 -12.26
CA GLU A 44 10.23 6.36 -13.65
C GLU A 44 11.24 7.37 -14.23
N ILE A 45 12.13 7.93 -13.39
CA ILE A 45 13.14 8.86 -13.89
C ILE A 45 14.27 8.05 -14.52
N GLU A 46 14.21 7.89 -15.83
CA GLU A 46 15.34 7.55 -16.68
C GLU A 46 16.22 8.79 -16.82
N VAL A 47 17.42 8.73 -16.27
CA VAL A 47 18.40 9.80 -16.44
C VAL A 47 19.38 9.38 -17.53
N GLU A 48 19.28 10.03 -18.69
CA GLU A 48 20.16 9.77 -19.83
C GLU A 48 21.31 10.80 -19.89
N GLY A 49 22.50 10.34 -20.28
CA GLY A 49 23.65 11.23 -20.53
C GLY A 49 24.25 11.84 -19.27
N LYS A 50 24.35 13.18 -19.22
CA LYS A 50 24.96 13.93 -18.09
C LYS A 50 23.94 14.48 -17.09
N GLU A 51 22.65 14.28 -17.35
CA GLU A 51 21.61 14.70 -16.41
C GLU A 51 21.51 13.67 -15.28
N GLY A 52 21.28 14.16 -14.07
CA GLY A 52 21.22 13.36 -12.85
C GLY A 52 19.99 13.75 -12.05
N VAL A 53 19.47 12.83 -11.23
CA VAL A 53 18.46 13.19 -10.23
C VAL A 53 19.12 14.12 -9.22
N TYR A 54 18.80 15.42 -9.26
CA TYR A 54 19.37 16.41 -8.34
C TYR A 54 18.98 16.14 -6.88
N ARG A 55 17.76 15.66 -6.64
CA ARG A 55 17.25 15.24 -5.32
C ARG A 55 16.12 14.23 -5.49
N SER A 56 16.09 13.20 -4.65
CA SER A 56 14.95 12.29 -4.52
C SER A 56 14.65 12.01 -3.06
N GLU A 57 13.38 12.17 -2.69
CA GLU A 57 12.83 11.75 -1.39
C GLU A 57 11.77 10.65 -1.57
N ARG A 58 11.41 10.38 -2.83
CA ARG A 58 10.46 9.34 -3.18
C ARG A 58 11.10 7.99 -2.89
N MET A 59 10.38 7.16 -2.13
CA MET A 59 10.75 5.77 -1.93
C MET A 59 10.35 4.96 -3.15
N TYR A 60 11.27 4.14 -3.65
CA TYR A 60 11.08 3.20 -4.74
C TYR A 60 11.47 1.78 -4.29
N GLY A 61 11.19 0.79 -5.12
CA GLY A 61 11.43 -0.62 -4.86
C GLY A 61 10.22 -1.32 -4.23
N ARG A 62 10.47 -2.54 -3.77
CA ARG A 62 9.45 -3.41 -3.16
C ARG A 62 9.08 -2.92 -1.77
N PHE A 63 7.81 -3.07 -1.44
CA PHE A 63 7.32 -2.87 -0.09
C PHE A 63 6.45 -4.05 0.35
N SER A 64 6.45 -4.29 1.66
CA SER A 64 5.54 -5.20 2.33
C SER A 64 5.11 -4.57 3.65
N ARG A 65 3.81 -4.57 3.93
CA ARG A 65 3.22 -4.14 5.19
C ARG A 65 2.39 -5.30 5.72
N VAL A 66 2.62 -5.64 6.99
CA VAL A 66 1.86 -6.66 7.69
C VAL A 66 1.11 -5.95 8.81
N ILE A 67 -0.22 -5.96 8.72
CA ILE A 67 -1.11 -5.32 9.68
C ILE A 67 -1.90 -6.41 10.40
N PRO A 68 -1.72 -6.59 11.72
CA PRO A 68 -2.56 -7.47 12.51
C PRO A 68 -4.02 -7.01 12.45
N LEU A 69 -4.92 -7.94 12.18
CA LEU A 69 -6.35 -7.69 12.25
C LEU A 69 -6.88 -8.15 13.61
N PRO A 70 -7.88 -7.45 14.17
CA PRO A 70 -8.58 -7.92 15.36
C PRO A 70 -9.26 -9.25 15.11
N GLU A 71 -9.29 -10.13 16.11
CA GLU A 71 -9.92 -11.46 16.02
C GLU A 71 -11.42 -11.39 15.66
N ALA A 72 -12.09 -10.31 16.05
CA ALA A 72 -13.52 -10.09 15.80
C ALA A 72 -13.84 -9.56 14.39
N ALA A 73 -12.84 -9.35 13.53
CA ALA A 73 -13.05 -8.83 12.19
C ALA A 73 -13.76 -9.86 11.29
N ASP A 74 -14.86 -9.46 10.66
CA ASP A 74 -15.58 -10.26 9.67
C ASP A 74 -14.91 -10.13 8.30
N LEU A 75 -14.03 -11.08 7.99
CA LEU A 75 -13.18 -11.06 6.79
C LEU A 75 -13.97 -11.30 5.50
N ASP A 76 -15.12 -11.98 5.57
CA ASP A 76 -15.98 -12.25 4.40
C ASP A 76 -16.62 -10.96 3.86
N LYS A 77 -16.67 -9.90 4.69
CA LYS A 77 -17.16 -8.58 4.32
C LYS A 77 -16.04 -7.59 3.99
N ALA A 78 -14.79 -8.04 3.94
CA ALA A 78 -13.68 -7.18 3.60
C ALA A 78 -13.83 -6.64 2.17
N ALA A 79 -13.57 -5.35 1.99
CA ALA A 79 -13.58 -4.70 0.70
C ALA A 79 -12.40 -3.73 0.61
N ALA A 80 -11.85 -3.58 -0.59
CA ALA A 80 -10.78 -2.65 -0.89
C ALA A 80 -11.23 -1.70 -2.01
N ARG A 81 -10.75 -0.45 -1.96
CA ARG A 81 -10.99 0.55 -3.01
C ARG A 81 -9.70 1.34 -3.20
N PHE A 82 -9.26 1.44 -4.44
CA PHE A 82 -8.11 2.25 -4.80
C PHE A 82 -8.57 3.52 -5.51
N GLU A 83 -8.14 4.68 -5.02
CA GLU A 83 -8.49 5.97 -5.61
C GLU A 83 -7.39 7.00 -5.35
N ASN A 84 -6.96 7.70 -6.41
CA ASN A 84 -5.99 8.80 -6.33
C ASN A 84 -4.67 8.44 -5.61
N GLY A 85 -4.20 7.20 -5.77
CA GLY A 85 -2.96 6.73 -5.15
C GLY A 85 -3.10 6.32 -3.69
N VAL A 86 -4.32 6.23 -3.17
CA VAL A 86 -4.63 5.71 -1.84
C VAL A 86 -5.45 4.43 -1.98
N LEU A 87 -5.05 3.40 -1.25
CA LEU A 87 -5.78 2.13 -1.09
C LEU A 87 -6.49 2.08 0.25
#